data_AF-A0A370I4F9-F1
#
_entry.id   AF-A0A370I4F9-F1
#
_cell.length_a   1.000
_cell.length_b   1.000
_cell.length_c   1.000
_cell.angle_alpha   90.00
_cell.angle_beta   90.00
_cell.angle_gamma   90.00
#
_symmetry.space_group_name_H-M   'P 1'
#
loop_
_entity.id
_entity.type
_entity.pdbx_description
1 polymer ?
#
loop_
_entity_poly.entity_id
_entity_poly.type
_entity_poly.pdbx_seq_one_letter_code
_entity_poly.pdbx_strand_id
1 'polypeptide(L)'
;MDTIDESRGTVADTLDLDVAIARHATAEFDDSTSLADAGLESLSLIRLAVEAAADEDAEIDATRLVDIHNIGDLKVWLRELAAAAAGAQES
;
A
#
# COMPACT_ATOMS: atom_id res chain seq x y z
N MET A 1 9.65 -32.65 16.30
CA MET A 1 10.78 -31.74 16.09
C MET A 1 10.93 -31.60 14.59
N ASP A 2 10.12 -30.72 14.00
CA ASP A 2 10.55 -29.74 13.01
C ASP A 2 9.48 -28.65 13.07
N THR A 3 9.99 -27.44 13.24
CA THR A 3 9.33 -26.20 13.64
C THR A 3 9.19 -25.34 12.39
N ILE A 4 8.17 -24.48 12.37
CA ILE A 4 7.77 -23.42 11.41
C ILE A 4 6.63 -23.78 10.42
N ASP A 5 5.44 -23.17 10.43
CA ASP A 5 4.99 -21.77 10.64
C ASP A 5 4.87 -20.97 9.32
N GLU A 6 3.70 -20.33 9.15
CA GLU A 6 3.37 -19.19 8.28
C GLU A 6 3.93 -19.08 6.84
N SER A 7 3.20 -19.57 5.82
CA SER A 7 3.49 -19.19 4.42
C SER A 7 2.27 -19.15 3.48
N ARG A 8 1.06 -18.88 4.00
CA ARG A 8 -0.15 -18.74 3.16
C ARG A 8 -0.64 -17.30 2.93
N GLY A 9 0.06 -16.27 3.43
CA GLY A 9 -0.41 -14.87 3.35
C GLY A 9 0.29 -13.94 2.33
N THR A 10 1.46 -14.27 1.81
CA THR A 10 2.37 -13.21 1.29
C THR A 10 2.14 -12.75 -0.16
N VAL A 11 1.46 -13.54 -1.01
CA VAL A 11 1.29 -13.20 -2.45
C VAL A 11 -0.06 -12.60 -2.82
N ALA A 12 -1.06 -12.73 -1.95
CA ALA A 12 -2.38 -12.12 -2.18
C ALA A 12 -2.34 -10.61 -1.90
N ASP A 13 -1.67 -10.22 -0.81
CA ASP A 13 -1.57 -8.84 -0.34
C ASP A 13 -0.94 -7.87 -1.36
N THR A 14 0.16 -8.28 -2.00
CA THR A 14 0.82 -7.45 -3.03
C THR A 14 0.02 -7.36 -4.33
N LEU A 15 -0.68 -8.42 -4.72
CA LEU A 15 -1.45 -8.41 -5.97
C LEU A 15 -2.71 -7.54 -5.84
N ASP A 16 -3.34 -7.53 -4.65
CA ASP A 16 -4.44 -6.62 -4.34
C ASP A 16 -3.99 -5.16 -4.39
N LEU A 17 -2.78 -4.87 -3.91
CA LEU A 17 -2.24 -3.53 -3.92
C LEU A 17 -1.90 -3.02 -5.32
N ASP A 18 -1.26 -3.85 -6.15
CA ASP A 18 -1.01 -3.56 -7.57
C ASP A 18 -2.34 -3.29 -8.31
N VAL A 19 -3.37 -4.08 -8.05
CA VAL A 19 -4.70 -3.87 -8.63
C VAL A 19 -5.34 -2.58 -8.13
N ALA A 20 -5.22 -2.26 -6.83
CA ALA A 20 -5.71 -1.01 -6.29
C ALA A 20 -4.99 0.18 -6.94
N ILE A 21 -3.67 0.14 -7.06
CA ILE A 21 -2.87 1.18 -7.70
C ILE A 21 -3.29 1.34 -9.16
N ALA A 22 -3.46 0.23 -9.89
CA ALA A 22 -3.90 0.24 -11.29
C ALA A 22 -5.29 0.80 -11.52
N ARG A 23 -6.18 0.79 -10.52
CA ARG A 23 -7.50 1.44 -10.63
C ARG A 23 -7.40 2.96 -10.59
N HIS A 24 -6.38 3.50 -9.95
CA HIS A 24 -6.18 4.95 -9.80
C HIS A 24 -5.11 5.51 -10.74
N ALA A 25 -4.17 4.68 -11.18
CA ALA A 25 -3.17 5.03 -12.17
C ALA A 25 -3.84 5.27 -13.53
N THR A 26 -3.35 6.27 -14.26
CA THR A 26 -3.84 6.60 -15.61
C THR A 26 -2.91 6.08 -16.71
N ALA A 27 -1.72 5.62 -16.32
CA ALA A 27 -0.71 5.04 -17.19
C ALA A 27 -0.23 3.69 -16.65
N GLU A 28 0.45 2.92 -17.50
CA GLU A 28 1.19 1.75 -17.06
C GLU A 28 2.29 2.18 -16.09
N PHE A 29 2.46 1.40 -15.03
CA PHE A 29 3.41 1.70 -13.97
C PHE A 29 4.16 0.44 -13.58
N ASP A 30 5.36 0.65 -13.07
CA ASP A 30 6.27 -0.36 -12.55
C ASP A 30 6.84 0.14 -11.21
N ASP A 31 7.56 -0.68 -10.47
CA ASP A 31 8.04 -0.31 -9.13
C ASP A 31 8.99 0.90 -9.17
N SER A 32 9.67 1.11 -10.29
CA SER A 32 10.56 2.27 -10.51
C SER A 32 9.85 3.50 -11.09
N THR A 33 8.59 3.36 -11.51
CA THR A 33 7.82 4.45 -12.10
C THR A 33 7.51 5.51 -11.04
N SER A 34 7.68 6.78 -11.38
CA SER A 34 7.33 7.87 -10.47
C SER A 34 5.81 8.00 -10.34
N LEU A 35 5.32 8.46 -9.19
CA LEU A 35 3.88 8.66 -8.96
C LEU A 35 3.25 9.56 -10.03
N ALA A 36 3.95 10.64 -10.40
CA ALA A 36 3.51 11.56 -11.45
C ALA A 36 3.47 10.91 -12.85
N ASP A 37 4.36 9.96 -13.13
CA ASP A 37 4.44 9.25 -14.42
C ASP A 37 3.34 8.18 -14.54
N ALA A 38 3.02 7.51 -13.42
CA ALA A 38 1.84 6.65 -13.29
C ALA A 38 0.50 7.44 -13.30
N GLY A 39 0.56 8.77 -13.20
CA GLY A 39 -0.59 9.65 -13.11
C GLY A 39 -1.36 9.50 -11.79
N LEU A 40 -0.66 9.20 -10.69
CA LEU A 40 -1.19 9.20 -9.34
C LEU A 40 -1.05 10.59 -8.72
N GLU A 41 -2.18 11.15 -8.30
CA GLU A 41 -2.23 12.43 -7.59
C GLU A 41 -2.44 12.21 -6.09
N SER A 42 -2.20 13.25 -5.27
CA SER A 42 -2.34 13.18 -3.80
C SER A 42 -3.70 12.61 -3.35
N LEU A 43 -4.77 12.88 -4.09
CA LEU A 43 -6.10 12.34 -3.78
C LEU A 43 -6.19 10.82 -4.04
N SER A 44 -5.61 10.35 -5.14
CA SER A 44 -5.49 8.92 -5.46
C SER A 44 -4.67 8.20 -4.39
N LEU A 45 -3.58 8.81 -3.94
CA LEU A 45 -2.72 8.26 -2.90
C LEU A 45 -3.44 8.11 -1.55
N ILE A 46 -4.19 9.13 -1.13
CA ILE A 46 -5.00 9.06 0.10
C ILE A 46 -6.07 7.98 -0.03
N ARG A 47 -6.71 7.86 -1.19
CA ARG A 47 -7.73 6.83 -1.42
C ARG A 47 -7.14 5.42 -1.33
N LEU A 48 -5.98 5.21 -1.95
CA LEU A 48 -5.18 3.99 -1.83
C LEU A 48 -4.81 3.67 -0.38
N ALA A 49 -4.39 4.67 0.39
CA ALA A 49 -4.06 4.52 1.79
C ALA A 49 -5.25 4.04 2.62
N VAL A 50 -6.42 4.65 2.44
CA VAL A 50 -7.66 4.23 3.12
C VAL A 50 -8.07 2.81 2.71
N GLU A 51 -7.97 2.49 1.41
CA GLU A 51 -8.26 1.13 0.91
C GLU A 51 -7.31 0.08 1.50
N ALA A 52 -6.01 0.39 1.58
CA ALA A 52 -4.98 -0.51 2.11
C ALA A 52 -5.05 -0.67 3.62
N ALA A 53 -5.35 0.40 4.36
CA ALA A 53 -5.56 0.33 5.79
C ALA A 53 -6.76 -0.54 6.18
N ALA A 54 -7.69 -0.78 5.23
CA ALA A 54 -8.95 -1.49 5.44
C ALA A 54 -9.81 -0.93 6.60
N ASP A 55 -9.52 0.29 7.03
CA ASP A 55 -10.14 1.00 8.13
C ASP A 55 -10.21 2.49 7.78
N GLU A 56 -11.41 3.06 7.94
CA GLU A 56 -11.69 4.46 7.63
C GLU A 56 -11.19 5.44 8.70
N ASP A 57 -10.89 4.95 9.89
CA ASP A 57 -10.34 5.69 11.04
C ASP A 57 -8.81 5.54 11.14
N ALA A 58 -8.19 4.76 10.25
CA ALA A 58 -6.74 4.58 10.22
C ALA A 58 -6.01 5.92 10.05
N GLU A 59 -5.08 6.19 10.97
CA GLU A 59 -4.27 7.40 10.93
C GLU A 59 -3.27 7.34 9.77
N ILE A 60 -3.57 8.08 8.70
CA ILE A 60 -2.68 8.22 7.55
C ILE A 60 -1.69 9.34 7.83
N ASP A 61 -0.44 8.97 8.07
CA ASP A 61 0.65 9.95 8.21
C ASP A 61 1.04 10.52 6.84
N ALA A 62 0.43 11.66 6.49
CA ALA A 62 0.68 12.38 5.24
C ALA A 62 2.13 12.90 5.12
N THR A 63 2.89 12.94 6.21
CA THR A 63 4.31 13.31 6.18
C THR A 63 5.13 12.24 5.49
N ARG A 64 4.84 10.95 5.73
CA ARG A 64 5.51 9.86 5.00
C ARG A 64 5.19 9.87 3.52
N LEU A 65 3.96 10.26 3.16
CA LEU A 65 3.53 10.38 1.76
C LEU A 65 4.39 11.36 0.94
N VAL A 66 5.03 12.35 1.56
CA VAL A 66 5.90 13.32 0.87
C VAL A 66 7.24 12.72 0.43
N ASP A 67 7.72 11.69 1.14
CA ASP A 67 8.96 10.97 0.85
C ASP A 67 8.75 9.89 -0.23
N ILE A 68 7.50 9.57 -0.57
CA ILE A 68 7.16 8.59 -1.59
C ILE A 68 7.28 9.26 -2.96
N HIS A 69 8.26 8.81 -3.74
CA HIS A 69 8.50 9.37 -5.08
C HIS A 69 8.18 8.38 -6.22
N ASN A 70 8.12 7.09 -5.93
CA ASN A 70 7.85 6.03 -6.90
C ASN A 70 6.82 5.02 -6.36
N ILE A 71 6.36 4.14 -7.26
CA ILE A 71 5.37 3.12 -6.93
C ILE A 71 5.92 2.08 -5.95
N GLY A 72 7.20 1.72 -6.03
CA GLY A 72 7.82 0.78 -5.10
C GLY A 72 7.75 1.26 -3.65
N ASP A 73 8.13 2.52 -3.40
CA ASP A 73 8.01 3.18 -2.10
C ASP A 73 6.54 3.26 -1.65
N LEU A 74 5.63 3.54 -2.59
CA LEU A 74 4.19 3.57 -2.30
C LEU A 74 3.69 2.19 -1.83
N LYS A 75 4.10 1.13 -2.53
CA LYS A 75 3.70 -0.24 -2.20
C LYS A 75 4.19 -0.65 -0.82
N VAL A 76 5.45 -0.32 -0.50
CA VAL A 76 6.03 -0.59 0.82
C VAL A 76 5.24 0.15 1.89
N TRP A 77 5.00 1.44 1.70
CA TRP A 77 4.28 2.26 2.67
C TRP A 77 2.84 1.77 2.92
N LEU A 78 2.09 1.46 1.86
CA LEU A 78 0.72 0.95 2.00
C LEU A 78 0.67 -0.41 2.72
N ARG A 79 1.68 -1.26 2.50
CA ARG A 79 1.80 -2.53 3.20
C ARG A 79 2.11 -2.35 4.68
N GLU A 80 2.98 -1.39 5.02
CA GLU A 80 3.22 -1.02 6.43
C GLU A 80 1.95 -0.49 7.08
N LEU A 81 1.16 0.32 6.36
CA LEU A 81 -0.11 0.85 6.83
C LEU A 81 -1.13 -0.27 7.10
N ALA A 82 -1.30 -1.20 6.15
CA ALA A 82 -2.18 -2.36 6.31
C ALA A 82 -1.76 -3.24 7.50
N ALA A 83 -0.45 -3.48 7.66
CA ALA A 83 0.08 -4.24 8.78
C ALA A 83 -0.15 -3.52 10.13
N ALA A 84 0.00 -2.20 10.16
CA ALA A 84 -0.27 -1.40 11.35
C ALA A 84 -1.75 -1.43 11.75
N ALA A 85 -2.66 -1.34 10.77
CA ALA A 85 -4.10 -1.45 11.01
C ALA A 85 -4.50 -2.85 11.53
N ALA A 86 -3.95 -3.91 10.92
CA ALA A 86 -4.18 -5.28 11.38
C ALA A 86 -3.67 -5.51 12.82
N GLY A 87 -2.51 -4.97 13.18
CA GLY A 87 -1.96 -5.07 14.53
C GLY A 87 -2.74 -4.28 15.58
N ALA A 88 -3.42 -3.19 15.19
CA ALA A 88 -4.26 -2.41 16.08
C ALA A 88 -5.57 -3.14 16.44
N GLN A 89 -6.12 -3.97 15.54
CA GLN A 89 -7.34 -4.73 15.78
C GLN A 89 -7.19 -5.88 16.80
N GLU A 90 -5.95 -6.30 17.11
CA GLU A 90 -5.67 -7.36 18.09
C GLU A 90 -5.41 -6.84 19.51
N SER A 91 -5.45 -5.52 19.73
CA SER A 91 -5.10 -4.85 21.01
C SER A 91 -6.30 -4.48 21.90
#